data_AF-A0A8J6QKB8-F1
#
_entry.id   AF-A0A8J6QKB8-F1
#
_cell.length_a   1.000
_cell.length_b   1.000
_cell.length_c   1.000
_cell.angle_alpha   90.00
_cell.angle_beta   90.00
_cell.angle_gamma   90.00
#
_symmetry.space_group_name_H-M   'P 1'
#
loop_
_entity.id
_entity.type
_entity.pdbx_description
1 polymer ?
#
loop_
_entity_poly.entity_id
_entity_poly.type
_entity_poly.pdbx_seq_one_letter_code
_entity_poly.pdbx_strand_id
1 'polypeptide(L)'
;MNRFRVTLIAVCLVLAWLAHKDISLYLRNPQPLTISIGELETLEKAPREWLAVSGGYPDFLQGINMTGSMEFEAFLVPLTSSADGTNYKVWFETRDPQILEALSTYYFLLDTRAQQQQFIEDNAHLFSGQRHVTGMTAAELVANSNQKKLITMLEQMGANVTGTPIFISEDKEPAVWRGALFALVAFAGMLKLTWDVRTRPQTPRI
;
A
#
# COMPACT_ATOMS: atom_id res chain seq x y z
N MET A 1 -28.18 -20.09 -24.89
CA MET A 1 -28.23 -20.42 -23.44
C MET A 1 -26.89 -20.87 -22.84
N ASN A 2 -26.04 -21.65 -23.55
CA ASN A 2 -24.77 -22.16 -22.98
C ASN A 2 -23.70 -21.08 -22.76
N ARG A 3 -23.58 -20.09 -23.66
CA ARG A 3 -22.60 -19.00 -23.53
C ARG A 3 -22.81 -18.17 -22.26
N PHE A 4 -24.07 -17.86 -21.92
CA PHE A 4 -24.42 -17.14 -20.69
C PHE A 4 -24.05 -17.92 -19.42
N ARG A 5 -24.24 -19.25 -19.40
CA ARG A 5 -23.86 -20.10 -18.28
C ARG A 5 -22.35 -20.14 -18.07
N VAL A 6 -21.58 -20.26 -19.16
CA VAL A 6 -20.10 -20.25 -19.11
C VAL A 6 -19.58 -18.91 -18.59
N THR A 7 -20.11 -17.79 -19.08
CA THR A 7 -19.74 -16.46 -18.59
C THR A 7 -20.08 -16.30 -17.11
N LEU A 8 -21.26 -16.74 -16.67
CA LEU A 8 -21.66 -16.66 -15.27
C LEU A 8 -20.74 -17.50 -14.37
N ILE A 9 -20.37 -18.71 -14.78
CA ILE A 9 -19.39 -19.54 -14.06
C ILE A 9 -18.04 -18.83 -13.97
N ALA A 10 -17.53 -18.31 -15.09
CA ALA A 10 -16.25 -17.61 -15.11
C ALA A 10 -16.23 -16.42 -14.15
N VAL A 11 -17.29 -15.60 -14.16
CA VAL A 11 -17.45 -14.48 -13.23
C VAL A 11 -17.51 -14.96 -11.77
N CYS A 12 -18.28 -16.02 -11.48
CA CYS A 12 -18.36 -16.56 -10.12
C CYS A 12 -17.01 -17.09 -9.62
N LEU A 13 -16.22 -17.73 -10.48
CA LEU A 13 -14.87 -18.22 -10.12
C LEU A 13 -13.91 -17.06 -9.84
N VAL A 14 -13.94 -16.00 -10.66
CA VAL A 14 -13.14 -14.80 -10.42
C VAL A 14 -13.54 -14.14 -9.10
N LEU A 15 -14.84 -13.98 -8.84
CA LEU A 15 -15.34 -13.42 -7.59
C LEU A 15 -14.97 -14.29 -6.38
N ALA A 16 -15.08 -15.61 -6.48
CA ALA A 16 -14.67 -16.52 -5.41
C ALA A 16 -13.16 -16.42 -5.13
N TRP A 17 -12.33 -16.29 -6.17
CA TRP A 17 -10.90 -16.09 -6.04
C TRP A 17 -10.55 -14.75 -5.37
N LEU A 18 -11.21 -13.65 -5.77
CA LEU A 18 -11.05 -12.34 -5.13
C LEU A 18 -11.52 -12.37 -3.67
N ALA A 19 -12.64 -13.01 -3.39
CA ALA A 19 -13.14 -13.20 -2.02
C ALA A 19 -12.12 -13.96 -1.17
N HIS A 20 -11.56 -15.05 -1.70
CA HIS A 20 -10.54 -15.84 -1.00
C HIS A 20 -9.31 -14.99 -0.68
N LYS A 21 -8.83 -14.17 -1.62
CA LYS A 21 -7.70 -13.25 -1.41
C LYS A 21 -7.97 -12.26 -0.27
N ASP A 22 -9.07 -11.53 -0.32
CA ASP A 22 -9.43 -10.51 0.70
C ASP A 22 -9.69 -11.14 2.08
N ILE A 23 -10.43 -12.25 2.14
CA ILE A 23 -10.73 -12.94 3.40
C ILE A 23 -9.46 -13.54 4.00
N SER A 24 -8.62 -14.18 3.19
CA SER A 24 -7.35 -14.74 3.66
C SER A 24 -6.41 -13.65 4.19
N LEU A 25 -6.34 -12.50 3.50
CA LEU A 25 -5.58 -11.33 3.96
C LEU A 25 -6.05 -10.88 5.34
N TYR A 26 -7.37 -10.72 5.53
CA TYR A 26 -7.95 -10.33 6.81
C TYR A 26 -7.69 -11.34 7.92
N LEU A 27 -7.86 -12.65 7.64
CA LEU A 27 -7.63 -13.70 8.64
C LEU A 27 -6.16 -13.79 9.08
N ARG A 28 -5.21 -13.46 8.20
CA ARG A 28 -3.78 -13.35 8.55
C ARG A 28 -3.43 -12.04 9.26
N ASN A 29 -4.26 -11.01 9.10
CA ASN A 29 -4.04 -9.67 9.61
C ASN A 29 -5.27 -9.16 10.38
N PRO A 30 -5.68 -9.81 11.50
CA PRO A 30 -6.82 -9.36 12.30
C PRO A 30 -6.54 -8.05 13.04
N GLN A 31 -5.26 -7.77 13.29
CA GLN A 31 -4.73 -6.54 13.89
C GLN A 31 -3.33 -6.27 13.31
N PRO A 32 -2.88 -5.01 13.27
CA PRO A 32 -1.54 -4.70 12.78
C PRO A 32 -0.48 -5.36 13.66
N LEU A 33 0.57 -5.87 13.04
CA LEU A 33 1.74 -6.37 13.77
C LEU A 33 2.59 -5.18 14.22
N THR A 34 2.68 -4.98 15.54
CA THR A 34 3.62 -4.02 16.10
C THR A 34 5.06 -4.51 15.92
N ILE A 35 5.92 -3.69 15.33
CA ILE A 35 7.33 -3.99 15.10
C ILE A 35 8.16 -2.71 15.21
N SER A 36 9.38 -2.79 15.75
CA SER A 36 10.28 -1.64 15.75
C SER A 36 10.93 -1.43 14.39
N ILE A 37 11.26 -0.18 14.04
CA ILE A 37 11.99 0.11 12.80
C ILE A 37 13.33 -0.62 12.73
N GLY A 38 14.07 -0.69 13.85
CA GLY A 38 15.38 -1.33 13.91
C GLY A 38 15.29 -2.83 13.64
N GLU A 39 14.23 -3.50 14.13
CA GLU A 39 13.98 -4.90 13.80
C GLU A 39 13.59 -5.05 12.33
N LEU A 40 12.66 -4.23 11.82
CA LEU A 40 12.17 -4.30 10.45
C LEU A 40 13.30 -4.10 9.41
N GLU A 41 14.26 -3.22 9.70
CA GLU A 41 15.46 -3.01 8.88
C GLU A 41 16.35 -4.26 8.79
N THR A 42 16.32 -5.18 9.75
CA THR A 42 17.10 -6.42 9.68
C THR A 42 16.46 -7.49 8.80
N LEU A 43 15.13 -7.44 8.61
CA LEU A 43 14.38 -8.47 7.91
C LEU A 43 14.48 -8.33 6.39
N GLU A 44 14.64 -9.43 5.65
CA GLU A 44 14.65 -9.36 4.17
C GLU A 44 13.31 -8.92 3.58
N LYS A 45 12.21 -9.26 4.25
CA LYS A 45 10.83 -8.98 3.83
C LYS A 45 9.98 -8.65 5.05
N ALA A 46 8.91 -7.91 4.83
CA ALA A 46 7.94 -7.66 5.87
C ALA A 46 7.34 -8.98 6.38
N PRO A 47 7.24 -9.18 7.71
CA PRO A 47 6.75 -10.42 8.30
C PRO A 47 5.23 -10.59 8.13
N ARG A 48 4.50 -9.49 7.94
CA ARG A 48 3.05 -9.46 7.69
C ARG A 48 2.66 -8.30 6.77
N GLU A 49 1.47 -8.38 6.21
CA GLU A 49 0.94 -7.35 5.33
C GLU A 49 0.41 -6.13 6.07
N TRP A 50 -0.05 -6.23 7.33
CA TRP A 50 -0.48 -5.08 8.13
C TRP A 50 0.48 -4.85 9.29
N LEU A 51 1.15 -3.69 9.32
CA LEU A 51 2.19 -3.36 10.30
C LEU A 51 1.86 -2.08 11.06
N ALA A 52 2.33 -2.01 12.31
CA ALA A 52 2.39 -0.82 13.13
C ALA A 52 3.85 -0.61 13.56
N VAL A 53 4.58 0.21 12.80
CA VAL A 53 6.02 0.44 12.95
C VAL A 53 6.29 1.55 13.95
N SER A 54 7.09 1.27 14.98
CA SER A 54 7.43 2.25 16.04
C SER A 54 8.90 2.66 16.01
N GLY A 55 9.16 3.88 16.49
CA GLY A 55 10.52 4.41 16.72
C GLY A 55 11.25 4.82 15.45
N GLY A 56 10.53 4.96 14.32
CA GLY A 56 11.10 5.37 13.04
C GLY A 56 11.28 6.87 12.94
N TYR A 57 12.39 7.30 12.36
CA TYR A 57 12.67 8.69 12.00
C TYR A 57 12.40 8.86 10.50
N PRO A 58 11.37 9.63 10.10
CA PRO A 58 11.13 9.91 8.70
C PRO A 58 12.13 10.94 8.18
N ASP A 59 12.74 10.69 7.03
CA ASP A 59 13.51 11.70 6.31
C ASP A 59 12.71 12.23 5.12
N PHE A 60 11.85 13.20 5.40
CA PHE A 60 10.96 13.78 4.41
C PHE A 60 11.69 14.51 3.28
N LEU A 61 12.91 15.01 3.53
CA LEU A 61 13.69 15.73 2.53
C LEU A 61 14.30 14.81 1.47
N GLN A 62 14.45 13.53 1.81
CA GLN A 62 14.84 12.45 0.88
C GLN A 62 13.65 11.70 0.27
N GLY A 63 12.42 12.12 0.59
CA GLY A 63 11.24 11.49 0.03
C GLY A 63 11.04 11.79 -1.46
N ILE A 64 10.25 10.94 -2.11
CA ILE A 64 9.99 10.98 -3.55
C ILE A 64 8.53 11.33 -3.78
N ASN A 65 8.30 12.34 -4.64
CA ASN A 65 6.98 12.59 -5.19
C ASN A 65 6.57 11.47 -6.16
N MET A 66 5.53 10.73 -5.79
CA MET A 66 5.01 9.60 -6.57
C MET A 66 4.25 10.01 -7.83
N THR A 67 3.74 11.24 -7.86
CA THR A 67 2.80 11.72 -8.89
C THR A 67 3.50 12.52 -10.00
N GLY A 68 4.66 13.11 -9.70
CA GLY A 68 5.37 14.01 -10.61
C GLY A 68 4.67 15.35 -10.86
N SER A 69 3.57 15.65 -10.14
CA SER A 69 2.86 16.94 -10.18
C SER A 69 3.36 17.91 -9.10
N MET A 70 3.06 19.20 -9.28
CA MET A 70 3.35 20.24 -8.27
C MET A 70 2.42 20.18 -7.06
N GLU A 71 1.25 19.58 -7.21
CA GLU A 71 0.36 19.23 -6.10
C GLU A 71 0.65 17.78 -5.70
N PHE A 72 1.15 17.59 -4.49
CA PHE A 72 1.49 16.27 -3.98
C PHE A 72 0.22 15.57 -3.47
N GLU A 73 -0.17 14.47 -4.10
CA GLU A 73 -1.26 13.62 -3.59
C GLU A 73 -0.77 12.52 -2.64
N ALA A 74 0.50 12.14 -2.77
CA ALA A 74 1.18 11.16 -1.93
C ALA A 74 2.68 11.36 -2.02
N PHE A 75 3.38 11.10 -0.92
CA PHE A 75 4.84 11.19 -0.85
C PHE A 75 5.42 9.91 -0.29
N LEU A 76 6.47 9.40 -0.92
CA LEU A 76 7.14 8.18 -0.49
C LEU A 76 8.40 8.55 0.30
N VAL A 77 8.38 8.30 1.59
CA VAL A 77 9.36 8.81 2.56
C VAL A 77 10.17 7.64 3.13
N PRO A 78 11.51 7.72 3.19
CA PRO A 78 12.32 6.74 3.89
C PRO A 78 12.10 6.85 5.40
N LEU A 79 12.04 5.70 6.07
CA LEU A 79 11.91 5.59 7.52
C LEU A 79 13.13 4.84 8.06
N THR A 80 13.84 5.46 9.00
CA THR A 80 15.11 4.93 9.51
C THR A 80 15.09 4.74 11.02
N SER A 81 16.00 3.93 11.55
CA SER A 81 16.17 3.71 12.99
C SER A 81 16.80 4.88 13.76
N SER A 82 17.39 5.85 13.07
CA SER A 82 18.00 7.06 13.66
C SER A 82 17.83 8.27 12.75
N ALA A 83 17.84 9.48 13.33
CA ALA A 83 17.68 10.74 12.58
C ALA A 83 18.73 10.92 11.46
N ASP A 84 19.97 10.46 11.68
CA ASP A 84 21.06 10.51 10.70
C ASP A 84 21.24 9.18 9.94
N GLY A 85 20.24 8.30 10.01
CA GLY A 85 20.29 6.98 9.39
C GLY A 85 20.30 7.08 7.87
N THR A 86 21.21 6.35 7.22
CA THR A 86 21.31 6.30 5.75
C THR A 86 20.83 4.97 5.16
N ASN A 87 20.33 4.06 6.01
CA ASN A 87 19.83 2.75 5.61
C ASN A 87 18.35 2.86 5.16
N TYR A 88 18.13 3.25 3.91
CA TYR A 88 16.78 3.43 3.36
C TYR A 88 16.16 2.12 2.89
N LYS A 89 15.95 1.20 3.82
CA LYS A 89 15.31 -0.08 3.55
C LYS A 89 13.80 -0.03 3.71
N VAL A 90 13.30 0.73 4.67
CA VAL A 90 11.86 0.89 4.91
C VAL A 90 11.41 2.22 4.36
N TRP A 91 10.32 2.20 3.62
CA TRP A 91 9.72 3.36 2.97
C TRP A 91 8.23 3.37 3.27
N PHE A 92 7.68 4.53 3.58
CA PHE A 92 6.25 4.69 3.76
C PHE A 92 5.68 5.76 2.84
N GLU A 93 4.53 5.47 2.26
CA GLU A 93 3.74 6.40 1.49
C GLU A 93 2.80 7.13 2.46
N THR A 94 2.99 8.43 2.60
CA THR A 94 2.12 9.30 3.39
C THR A 94 1.19 10.12 2.49
N ARG A 95 -0.04 10.33 2.97
CA ARG A 95 -1.01 11.28 2.42
C ARG A 95 -1.46 12.31 3.45
N ASP A 96 -0.70 12.48 4.53
CA ASP A 96 -1.01 13.41 5.59
C ASP A 96 -1.03 14.85 5.03
N PRO A 97 -2.18 15.55 5.04
CA PRO A 97 -2.30 16.85 4.41
C PRO A 97 -1.33 17.88 4.98
N GLN A 98 -0.99 17.80 6.27
CA GLN A 98 -0.05 18.73 6.90
C GLN A 98 1.37 18.53 6.36
N ILE A 99 1.80 17.27 6.21
CA ILE A 99 3.10 16.95 5.62
C ILE A 99 3.12 17.35 4.14
N LEU A 100 2.06 17.03 3.39
CA LEU A 100 1.99 17.33 1.96
C LEU A 100 2.05 18.85 1.70
N GLU A 101 1.34 19.65 2.48
CA GLU A 101 1.37 21.12 2.41
C GLU A 101 2.77 21.67 2.78
N ALA A 102 3.38 21.15 3.84
CA ALA A 102 4.71 21.55 4.26
C ALA A 102 5.77 21.24 3.20
N LEU A 103 5.71 20.06 2.58
CA LEU A 103 6.61 19.67 1.50
C LEU A 103 6.36 20.51 0.24
N SER A 104 5.09 20.76 -0.11
CA SER A 104 4.76 21.60 -1.27
C SER A 104 5.33 23.00 -1.11
N THR A 105 5.17 23.58 0.09
CA THR A 105 5.77 24.87 0.44
C THR A 105 7.29 24.80 0.30
N TYR A 106 7.92 23.81 0.94
CA TYR A 106 9.36 23.66 0.96
C TYR A 106 9.99 23.54 -0.44
N TYR A 107 9.39 22.75 -1.33
CA TYR A 107 9.94 22.48 -2.66
C TYR A 107 9.55 23.50 -3.73
N PHE A 108 8.40 24.18 -3.62
CA PHE A 108 7.88 25.02 -4.70
C PHE A 108 7.68 26.49 -4.37
N LEU A 109 7.55 26.85 -3.08
CA LEU A 109 7.24 28.24 -2.68
C LEU A 109 8.43 28.97 -2.05
N LEU A 110 9.54 28.28 -1.77
CA LEU A 110 10.74 28.85 -1.18
C LEU A 110 11.85 28.97 -2.23
N ASP A 111 12.28 30.20 -2.51
CA ASP A 111 13.24 30.49 -3.58
C ASP A 111 14.70 30.42 -3.12
N THR A 112 14.93 30.48 -1.80
CA THR A 112 16.29 30.58 -1.24
C THR A 112 16.57 29.53 -0.18
N ARG A 113 17.82 29.11 -0.07
CA ARG A 113 18.28 28.18 0.99
C ARG A 113 18.05 28.72 2.40
N ALA A 114 18.14 30.04 2.58
CA ALA A 114 17.89 30.67 3.87
C ALA A 114 16.43 30.53 4.29
N GLN A 115 15.49 30.73 3.35
CA GLN A 115 14.06 30.51 3.60
C GLN A 115 13.75 29.03 3.88
N GLN A 116 14.37 28.11 3.14
CA GLN A 116 14.22 26.67 3.36
C GLN A 116 14.69 26.25 4.75
N GLN A 117 15.86 26.73 5.18
CA GLN A 117 16.40 26.44 6.51
C GLN A 117 15.48 26.99 7.60
N GLN A 118 15.05 28.25 7.47
CA GLN A 118 14.12 28.86 8.43
C GLN A 118 12.80 28.10 8.48
N PHE A 119 12.27 27.67 7.33
CA PHE A 119 11.02 26.91 7.26
C PHE A 119 11.14 25.55 7.96
N ILE A 120 12.26 24.85 7.80
CA ILE A 120 12.51 23.59 8.51
C ILE A 120 12.56 23.84 10.03
N GLU A 121 13.24 24.91 10.47
CA GLU A 121 13.35 25.26 11.89
C GLU A 121 11.98 25.62 12.49
N ASP A 122 11.20 26.45 11.80
CA ASP A 122 9.85 26.86 12.22
C ASP A 122 8.87 25.68 12.25
N ASN A 123 9.07 24.70 11.37
CA ASN A 123 8.24 23.51 11.24
C ASN A 123 8.93 22.23 11.72
N ALA A 124 9.90 22.35 12.64
CA ALA A 124 10.70 21.20 13.08
C ALA A 124 9.85 20.04 13.60
N HIS A 125 8.69 20.33 14.19
CA HIS A 125 7.73 19.34 14.66
C HIS A 125 7.13 18.44 13.56
N LEU A 126 7.14 18.88 12.30
CA LEU A 126 6.71 18.08 11.14
C LEU A 126 7.86 17.29 10.54
N PHE A 127 9.06 17.88 10.47
CA PHE A 127 10.20 17.30 9.78
C PHE A 127 11.09 16.42 10.66
N SER A 128 11.00 16.56 11.99
CA SER A 128 11.92 15.91 12.92
C SER A 128 11.17 15.14 14.02
N GLY A 129 11.81 14.08 14.50
CA GLY A 129 11.33 13.26 15.60
C GLY A 129 10.91 11.86 15.17
N GLN A 130 10.53 11.06 16.16
CA GLN A 130 10.04 9.70 15.91
C GLN A 130 8.57 9.74 15.50
N ARG A 131 8.23 8.99 14.46
CA ARG A 131 6.84 8.76 14.03
C ARG A 131 6.47 7.29 14.21
N HIS A 132 5.23 7.07 14.59
CA HIS A 132 4.60 5.76 14.52
C HIS A 132 3.87 5.65 13.19
N VAL A 133 4.20 4.63 12.39
CA VAL A 133 3.61 4.43 11.06
C VAL A 133 2.80 3.14 11.10
N THR A 134 1.48 3.26 10.97
CA THR A 134 0.60 2.10 10.78
C THR A 134 0.14 2.05 9.34
N GLY A 135 0.18 0.87 8.73
CA GLY A 135 -0.18 0.76 7.32
C GLY A 135 -0.02 -0.65 6.75
N MET A 136 -0.54 -0.81 5.54
CA MET A 136 -0.40 -2.05 4.79
C MET A 136 0.89 -2.03 3.98
N THR A 137 1.64 -3.12 4.03
CA THR A 137 2.77 -3.32 3.13
C THR A 137 2.25 -3.47 1.70
N ALA A 138 2.98 -2.89 0.77
CA ALA A 138 2.60 -2.87 -0.64
C ALA A 138 2.89 -4.20 -1.35
N ALA A 139 2.93 -5.33 -0.64
CA ALA A 139 3.33 -6.63 -1.17
C ALA A 139 2.52 -7.10 -2.39
N GLU A 140 1.29 -6.60 -2.57
CA GLU A 140 0.46 -6.83 -3.77
C GLU A 140 -0.16 -5.53 -4.37
N LEU A 141 -0.02 -4.37 -3.72
CA LEU A 141 -0.78 -3.14 -4.05
C LEU A 141 -0.03 -2.17 -4.96
N VAL A 142 1.29 -2.21 -4.95
CA VAL A 142 2.12 -1.56 -5.96
C VAL A 142 2.38 -2.65 -6.99
N ALA A 143 1.68 -2.62 -8.13
CA ALA A 143 1.91 -3.56 -9.22
C ALA A 143 3.43 -3.73 -9.42
N ASN A 144 3.94 -4.96 -9.56
CA ASN A 144 5.38 -5.25 -9.67
C ASN A 144 6.14 -4.31 -10.63
N SER A 145 5.45 -3.73 -11.63
CA SER A 145 5.99 -2.69 -12.51
C SER A 145 6.33 -1.36 -11.81
N ASN A 146 5.50 -0.91 -10.87
CA ASN A 146 5.71 0.32 -10.12
C ASN A 146 6.80 0.15 -9.05
N GLN A 147 6.90 -1.03 -8.44
CA GLN A 147 7.99 -1.33 -7.49
C GLN A 147 9.36 -1.29 -8.18
N LYS A 148 9.46 -1.85 -9.39
CA LYS A 148 10.69 -1.76 -10.19
C LYS A 148 11.05 -0.33 -10.56
N LYS A 149 10.07 0.48 -10.99
CA LYS A 149 10.29 1.90 -11.29
C LYS A 149 10.78 2.66 -10.06
N LEU A 150 10.21 2.39 -8.89
CA LEU A 150 10.63 2.97 -7.62
C LEU A 150 12.07 2.60 -7.28
N ILE A 151 12.43 1.32 -7.38
CA ILE A 151 13.81 0.88 -7.15
C ILE A 151 14.76 1.57 -8.13
N THR A 152 14.41 1.66 -9.42
CA THR A 152 15.23 2.36 -10.41
C THR A 152 15.36 3.86 -10.11
N MET A 153 14.30 4.53 -9.65
CA MET A 153 14.36 5.94 -9.24
C MET A 153 15.29 6.12 -8.02
N LEU A 154 15.19 5.22 -7.05
CA LEU A 154 16.04 5.24 -5.86
C LEU A 154 17.52 5.02 -6.20
N GLU A 155 17.81 4.06 -7.08
CA GLU A 155 19.18 3.81 -7.60
C GLU A 155 19.71 5.04 -8.36
N GLN A 156 18.87 5.68 -9.19
CA GLN A 156 19.25 6.89 -9.94
C GLN A 156 19.51 8.11 -9.03
N MET A 157 18.82 8.19 -7.89
CA MET A 157 19.01 9.24 -6.89
C MET A 157 20.22 8.98 -5.98
N GLY A 158 20.94 7.86 -6.17
CA GLY A 158 22.09 7.51 -5.33
C GLY A 158 21.70 7.04 -3.93
N ALA A 159 20.43 6.74 -3.69
CA ALA A 159 19.99 6.15 -2.44
C ALA A 159 20.58 4.73 -2.33
N ASN A 160 21.27 4.44 -1.24
CA ASN A 160 21.85 3.13 -1.00
C ASN A 160 20.76 2.15 -0.57
N VAL A 161 19.93 1.69 -1.52
CA VAL A 161 18.87 0.72 -1.28
C VAL A 161 19.51 -0.64 -1.03
N THR A 162 19.81 -0.93 0.23
CA THR A 162 20.43 -2.18 0.61
C THR A 162 19.36 -3.28 0.62
N GLY A 163 19.27 -4.05 -0.47
CA GLY A 163 18.35 -5.18 -0.60
C GLY A 163 16.97 -4.81 -1.15
N THR A 164 15.96 -5.64 -0.88
CA THR A 164 14.59 -5.37 -1.34
C THR A 164 13.91 -4.40 -0.38
N PRO A 165 13.52 -3.19 -0.83
CA PRO A 165 12.87 -2.22 0.05
C PRO A 165 11.50 -2.70 0.50
N ILE A 166 11.16 -2.38 1.75
CA ILE A 166 9.85 -2.64 2.35
C ILE A 166 9.02 -1.36 2.23
N PHE A 167 7.97 -1.42 1.41
CA PHE A 167 7.04 -0.31 1.19
C PHE A 167 5.79 -0.47 2.04
N ILE A 168 5.39 0.59 2.73
CA ILE A 168 4.20 0.66 3.60
C ILE A 168 3.30 1.80 3.11
N SER A 169 2.03 1.57 2.86
CA SER A 169 1.06 2.66 2.65
C SER A 169 0.46 3.04 4.00
N GLU A 170 0.77 4.24 4.50
CA GLU A 170 0.26 4.78 5.78
C GLU A 170 -1.27 4.83 5.78
N ASP A 171 -1.87 4.58 6.94
CA ASP A 171 -3.33 4.57 7.21
C ASP A 171 -4.17 3.60 6.36
N LYS A 172 -3.50 2.71 5.62
CA LYS A 172 -4.17 1.67 4.86
C LYS A 172 -4.50 0.49 5.76
N GLU A 173 -5.70 -0.05 5.61
CA GLU A 173 -6.19 -1.20 6.35
C GLU A 173 -6.71 -2.31 5.41
N PRO A 174 -6.79 -3.57 5.87
CA PRO A 174 -7.44 -4.66 5.13
C PRO A 174 -8.93 -4.39 4.85
N ALA A 175 -9.35 -4.46 3.58
CA ALA A 175 -10.74 -4.21 3.18
C ALA A 175 -11.66 -5.43 3.43
N VAL A 176 -12.16 -5.58 4.66
CA VAL A 176 -12.92 -6.76 5.11
C VAL A 176 -14.25 -6.96 4.35
N TRP A 177 -15.01 -5.88 4.16
CA TRP A 177 -16.36 -5.96 3.58
C TRP A 177 -16.37 -6.39 2.11
N ARG A 178 -15.32 -6.02 1.37
CA ARG A 178 -15.20 -6.31 -0.06
C ARG A 178 -15.12 -7.82 -0.32
N GLY A 179 -14.30 -8.53 0.45
CA GLY A 179 -14.18 -9.99 0.36
C GLY A 179 -15.49 -10.70 0.67
N ALA A 180 -16.23 -10.25 1.68
CA ALA A 180 -17.54 -10.79 2.03
C ALA A 180 -18.57 -10.58 0.91
N LEU A 181 -18.62 -9.38 0.31
CA LEU A 181 -19.49 -9.08 -0.83
C LEU A 181 -19.19 -10.00 -2.02
N PHE A 182 -17.92 -10.17 -2.37
CA PHE A 182 -17.51 -11.06 -3.47
C PHE A 182 -17.92 -12.51 -3.21
N ALA A 183 -17.77 -13.01 -1.98
CA ALA A 183 -18.19 -14.36 -1.60
C ALA A 183 -19.72 -14.53 -1.75
N LEU A 184 -20.50 -13.56 -1.27
CA LEU A 184 -21.96 -13.59 -1.36
C LEU A 184 -22.45 -13.59 -2.81
N VAL A 185 -21.89 -12.72 -3.66
CA VAL A 185 -22.28 -12.65 -5.08
C VAL A 185 -21.87 -13.91 -5.83
N ALA A 186 -20.67 -14.45 -5.59
CA ALA A 186 -20.23 -15.71 -6.17
C ALA A 186 -21.16 -16.87 -5.78
N PHE A 187 -21.52 -16.95 -4.50
CA PHE A 187 -22.42 -17.98 -3.99
C PHE A 187 -23.83 -17.86 -4.59
N ALA A 188 -24.39 -16.64 -4.64
CA ALA A 188 -25.68 -16.40 -5.26
C ALA A 188 -25.71 -16.77 -6.76
N GLY A 189 -24.63 -16.47 -7.50
CA GLY A 189 -24.49 -16.86 -8.90
C GLY A 189 -24.43 -18.37 -9.09
N MET A 190 -23.71 -19.09 -8.22
CA MET A 190 -23.66 -20.55 -8.23
C MET A 190 -25.01 -21.20 -7.86
N LEU A 191 -25.72 -20.64 -6.87
CA LEU A 191 -27.08 -21.07 -6.53
C LEU A 191 -28.04 -20.88 -7.70
N LYS A 192 -28.00 -19.73 -8.37
CA LYS A 192 -28.80 -19.47 -9.58
C LYS A 192 -28.53 -20.52 -10.67
N LEU A 193 -27.26 -20.85 -10.91
CA LEU A 193 -26.88 -21.87 -11.90
C LEU A 193 -27.42 -23.26 -11.55
N THR A 194 -27.28 -23.68 -10.30
CA THR A 194 -27.79 -24.99 -9.85
C THR A 194 -29.31 -25.07 -9.93
N TRP A 195 -30.02 -23.99 -9.60
CA TRP A 195 -31.47 -23.90 -9.77
C TRP A 195 -31.87 -23.99 -11.24
N ASP A 196 -31.27 -23.18 -12.12
CA ASP A 196 -31.54 -23.17 -13.57
C ASP A 196 -31.27 -24.51 -14.28
N VAL A 197 -30.40 -25.35 -13.73
CA VAL A 197 -30.13 -26.70 -14.23
C VAL A 197 -31.20 -27.68 -13.74
N ARG A 198 -31.68 -27.54 -12.50
CA ARG A 198 -32.70 -28.42 -11.90
C ARG A 198 -34.11 -28.17 -12.44
N THR A 199 -34.47 -26.93 -12.78
CA THR A 199 -35.86 -26.57 -13.17
C THR A 199 -36.13 -26.55 -14.66
N ARG A 200 -35.11 -26.65 -15.53
CA ARG A 200 -35.35 -26.70 -16.98
C ARG A 200 -35.63 -28.14 -17.43
N PRO A 201 -36.85 -28.44 -17.94
CA PRO A 201 -37.12 -29.75 -18.53
C PRO A 201 -36.16 -29.97 -19.71
N GLN A 202 -35.53 -31.13 -19.76
CA GLN A 202 -34.75 -31.55 -20.92
C GLN A 202 -35.73 -31.74 -22.08
N THR A 203 -35.86 -30.73 -22.94
CA THR A 203 -36.61 -30.89 -24.19
C THR A 203 -35.89 -31.98 -24.99
N PRO A 204 -36.54 -33.10 -25.34
CA PRO A 204 -35.92 -34.12 -26.16
C PRO A 204 -35.55 -33.48 -27.50
N ARG A 205 -34.29 -33.59 -27.89
CA ARG A 205 -33.85 -33.26 -29.25
C ARG A 205 -34.39 -34.34 -30.17
N ILE A 206 -35.39 -33.98 -30.97
CA ILE A 206 -35.82 -34.73 -32.15
C ILE A 206 -34.81 -34.46 -33.25
#